data_AF-A0A6H0CJM3-F1
#
_entry.id   AF-A0A6H0CJM3-F1
#
_cell.length_a   1.000
_cell.length_b   1.000
_cell.length_c   1.000
_cell.angle_alpha   90.00
_cell.angle_beta   90.00
_cell.angle_gamma   90.00
#
_symmetry.space_group_name_H-M   'P 1'
#
loop_
_entity.id
_entity.type
_entity.pdbx_description
1 polymer ?
#
loop_
_entity_poly.entity_id
_entity_poly.type
_entity_poly.pdbx_seq_one_letter_code
_entity_poly.pdbx_strand_id
1 'polypeptide(L)' 'MVDHIRNPDHGARGLVAARPEAGTAGHVFNIVNHQGRVLFSDVQTGFVDPMLYKTFKLMRSN' A
#
# COMPACT_ATOMS: atom_id res chain seq x y z
N MET A 1 11.20 -1.12 -1.41
CA MET A 1 9.96 -1.82 -1.87
C MET A 1 8.69 -0.96 -1.72
N VAL A 2 8.65 -0.01 -0.79
CA VAL A 2 7.77 1.18 -0.85
C VAL A 2 8.43 2.33 -1.65
N ASP A 3 9.75 2.25 -1.87
CA ASP A 3 10.53 3.28 -2.57
C ASP A 3 10.13 3.49 -4.04
N HIS A 4 9.49 2.51 -4.67
CA HIS A 4 9.00 2.66 -6.04
C HIS A 4 7.77 3.58 -6.15
N ILE A 5 7.11 3.91 -5.03
CA ILE A 5 6.10 4.96 -4.95
C ILE A 5 6.62 6.24 -4.27
N ARG A 6 7.75 6.18 -3.56
CA ARG A 6 8.42 7.41 -3.09
C ARG A 6 9.13 8.19 -4.20
N ASN A 7 9.62 7.50 -5.23
CA ASN A 7 10.34 8.11 -6.35
C ASN A 7 9.49 8.73 -7.48
N PRO A 8 8.27 8.26 -7.79
CA PRO A 8 7.40 8.99 -8.70
C PRO A 8 6.83 10.22 -7.98
N ASP A 9 6.74 11.31 -8.72
CA ASP A 9 6.26 12.61 -8.26
C ASP A 9 4.95 12.52 -7.47
N HIS A 10 4.66 13.59 -6.72
CA HIS A 10 3.39 13.74 -6.02
C HIS A 10 2.19 13.34 -6.91
N GLY A 11 1.31 12.48 -6.39
CA GLY A 11 0.13 11.99 -7.10
C GLY A 11 0.27 10.58 -7.68
N ALA A 12 1.47 9.99 -7.64
CA ALA A 12 1.67 8.59 -7.97
C ALA A 12 0.75 7.68 -7.13
N ARG A 13 0.12 6.69 -7.77
CA ARG A 13 -0.90 5.85 -7.15
C ARG A 13 -0.75 4.39 -7.56
N GLY A 14 -1.23 3.49 -6.72
CA GLY A 14 -1.17 2.06 -7.01
C GLY A 14 -1.95 1.22 -6.02
N LEU A 15 -1.83 -0.10 -6.20
CA LEU A 15 -2.38 -1.10 -5.30
C LEU A 15 -1.25 -1.80 -4.57
N VAL A 16 -1.46 -2.10 -3.29
CA VAL A 16 -0.50 -2.87 -2.49
C VAL A 16 -1.21 -4.04 -1.85
N ALA A 17 -0.64 -5.23 -2.00
CA ALA A 17 -1.04 -6.40 -1.24
C ALA A 17 -0.26 -6.42 0.08
N ALA A 18 -0.98 -6.53 1.19
CA ALA A 18 -0.43 -6.57 2.53
C ALA A 18 -0.78 -7.89 3.22
N ARG A 19 0.13 -8.42 4.04
CA ARG A 19 -0.14 -9.62 4.87
C ARG A 19 0.33 -9.43 6.31
N PRO A 20 -0.51 -9.77 7.31
CA PRO A 20 -0.13 -9.81 8.72
C PRO A 20 1.03 -10.76 8.97
N GLU A 21 0.99 -11.94 8.36
CA GLU A 21 2.04 -12.94 8.43
C GLU A 21 1.98 -13.93 7.24
N ALA A 22 3.00 -14.78 7.11
CA ALA A 22 3.07 -15.75 6.03
C ALA A 22 2.01 -16.84 6.25
N GLY A 23 1.19 -17.10 5.22
CA GLY A 23 0.14 -18.12 5.27
C GLY A 23 -1.23 -17.63 5.76
N THR A 24 -1.35 -16.37 6.20
CA THR A 24 -2.66 -15.80 6.55
C THR A 24 -3.31 -15.07 5.38
N ALA A 25 -4.62 -14.85 5.48
CA ALA A 25 -5.33 -13.97 4.58
C ALA A 25 -4.65 -12.60 4.53
N GLY A 26 -4.42 -12.10 3.32
CA GLY A 26 -3.92 -10.75 3.08
C GLY A 26 -5.06 -9.78 2.84
N HIS A 27 -4.70 -8.51 2.68
CA HIS A 27 -5.62 -7.46 2.27
C HIS A 27 -4.99 -6.62 1.16
N VAL A 28 -5.81 -5.92 0.37
CA VAL A 28 -5.34 -5.04 -0.71
C VAL A 28 -5.80 -3.63 -0.43
N PHE A 29 -4.86 -2.69 -0.49
CA PHE A 29 -5.11 -1.27 -0.29
C PHE A 29 -4.78 -0.45 -1.53
N ASN A 30 -5.48 0.66 -1.68
CA ASN A 30 -5.03 1.74 -2.54
C ASN A 30 -3.92 2.51 -1.81
N ILE A 31 -2.95 3.00 -2.55
CA ILE A 31 -1.92 3.90 -2.03
C ILE A 31 -1.71 5.09 -2.94
N VAL A 32 -1.35 6.22 -2.33
CA VAL A 32 -1.00 7.47 -3.03
C VAL A 32 0.25 8.08 -2.43
N ASN A 33 1.15 8.59 -3.28
CA ASN A 33 2.24 9.46 -2.87
C ASN A 33 1.73 10.90 -2.69
N HIS A 34 1.51 11.30 -1.44
CA HIS A 34 1.20 12.68 -1.08
C HIS A 34 2.46 13.34 -0.54
N GLN A 35 3.12 14.18 -1.36
CA GLN A 35 4.31 14.94 -0.98
C GLN A 35 5.45 14.09 -0.38
N GLY A 36 5.77 12.94 -1.00
CA GLY A 36 6.81 12.02 -0.55
C GLY A 36 6.36 11.04 0.56
N ARG A 37 5.11 11.17 1.04
CA ARG A 37 4.52 10.26 2.03
C ARG A 37 3.55 9.32 1.33
N VAL A 38 3.72 8.02 1.56
CA VAL A 38 2.79 7.02 1.04
C VAL A 38 1.63 6.88 2.03
N LEU A 39 0.45 7.28 1.58
CA LEU A 39 -0.80 7.13 2.33
C LEU A 39 -1.51 5.87 1.87
N PHE A 40 -2.05 5.12 2.81
CA PHE A 40 -2.88 3.94 2.56
C PHE A 40 -4.34 4.30 2.66
N SER A 41 -5.14 3.72 1.78
CA SER A 41 -6.59 3.93 1.71
C SER A 41 -7.27 2.59 1.48
N ASP A 42 -8.11 2.20 2.44
CA ASP A 42 -9.02 1.07 2.30
C ASP A 42 -10.36 1.58 1.76
N VAL A 43 -10.77 1.09 0.60
CA VAL A 43 -12.03 1.48 -0.03
C VAL A 43 -13.26 0.89 0.66
N GLN A 44 -13.09 -0.13 1.51
CA GLN A 44 -14.19 -0.77 2.23
C GLN A 44 -14.58 0.00 3.48
N THR A 45 -13.60 0.57 4.18
CA THR A 45 -13.78 1.17 5.52
C THR A 45 -13.34 2.63 5.61
N GLY A 46 -12.52 3.09 4.68
CA GLY A 46 -11.87 4.41 4.74
C GLY A 46 -10.70 4.50 5.72
N PHE A 47 -10.41 3.44 6.48
CA PHE A 47 -9.39 3.42 7.52
C PHE A 47 -8.39 2.28 7.30
N VAL A 48 -7.12 2.54 7.61
CA VAL A 48 -6.05 1.54 7.58
C VAL A 48 -5.22 1.67 8.84
N ASP A 49 -4.98 0.55 9.51
CA ASP A 49 -3.87 0.41 10.46
C ASP A 49 -2.74 -0.39 9.79
N PRO A 50 -1.71 0.27 9.23
CA PRO A 50 -0.62 -0.40 8.54
C PRO A 50 0.23 -1.26 9.46
N MET A 51 0.21 -1.02 10.79
CA MET A 51 1.05 -1.75 11.74
C MET A 51 0.61 -3.21 11.93
N LEU A 52 -0.61 -3.55 11.51
CA LEU A 52 -1.12 -4.92 11.53
C LEU A 52 -0.49 -5.81 10.44
N TYR A 53 0.28 -5.24 9.50
CA TYR A 53 0.83 -5.95 8.35
C TYR A 53 2.36 -5.98 8.39
N LYS A 54 2.95 -7.17 8.29
CA LYS A 54 4.42 -7.35 8.29
C LYS A 54 5.03 -7.18 6.90
N THR A 55 4.24 -7.40 5.85
CA THR A 55 4.75 -7.34 4.47
C THR A 55 3.83 -6.55 3.56
N PHE A 56 4.45 -5.83 2.62
CA PHE A 56 3.78 -5.02 1.61
C PHE A 56 4.42 -5.28 0.25
N LYS A 57 3.60 -5.63 -0.74
CA LYS A 57 4.02 -5.82 -2.12
C LYS A 57 3.24 -4.90 -3.04
N LEU A 58 3.95 -3.96 -3.67
CA LEU A 58 3.38 -3.14 -4.73
C LEU A 58 2.95 -4.05 -5.88
N MET A 59 1.68 -3.94 -6.24
CA MET A 59 1.11 -4.66 -7.37
C MET A 59 1.32 -3.81 -8.62
N ARG A 60 1.99 -4.35 -9.62
CA ARG A 60 2.08 -3.73 -10.95
C ARG A 60 1.12 -4.47 -11.87
N SER A 61 0.25 -3.72 -12.55
CA SER A 61 -0.37 -4.21 -13.78
C SER A 61 0.67 -4.04 -14.89
N ASN A 62 0.97 -5.13 -15.60
CA ASN A 62 1.70 -5.06 -16.86
C ASN A 62 0.85 -4.39 -17.93
#